data_AF-A0A5N6VCX3-F1
#
_entry.id   AF-A0A5N6VCX3-F1
#
_cell.length_a   1.000
_cell.length_b   1.000
_cell.length_c   1.000
_cell.angle_alpha   90.00
_cell.angle_beta   90.00
_cell.angle_gamma   90.00
#
_symmetry.space_group_name_H-M   'P 1'
#
loop_
_entity.id
_entity.type
_entity.pdbx_description
1 polymer ?
#
loop_
_entity_poly.entity_id
_entity_poly.type
_entity_poly.pdbx_seq_one_letter_code
_entity_poly.pdbx_strand_id
1 'polypeptide(L)'
;MYSSTCRHGLHSIGVTVSQRTLNIGLAEMVVYLPVSSPFIHFAGRYVDEAFGVAAGWNFFVFEAVQVPFEITACSMIIHYWSDVVPTVAIIVIVLVLYAFLNVFAVNYYGEAEFWLALGKVLLSIGLIIFTFVAMLGGNPQKDRFGFRYWQEPGSFAEYYKTGDLGRWLGFLACLIKASFTIAGPDYVSMAAGETENPRKVLPKAYNGVFYRLTSFFVLGALCVGILVPYNDPTMVNAFEKDLPGAAASPYVIAMDRLGIPVLPHIVNAMVLGAAFSAGNSYVYCASRCLYGLALDNKAPRIFRKCTKNGVPIYCVGLVLLIALLAFLQVSNSASVVLNWFINLVTASQLINFSVVTFSYTRFRKALITQNVPRSSLPYQSLGQPYVAYAALVCTVVMAFVGGYEVFLPGKWDVPTFLFSYTMIGVFPIIFFGWKLWHKTQIRKPEEIDLKTGLDEIEEYERNHVPLPASNIFSRFADWIFG
;
A
#
# COMPACT_ATOMS: atom_id res chain seq x y z
N MET A 1 20.91 -10.43 1.40
CA MET A 1 20.90 -9.04 1.93
C MET A 1 19.49 -8.43 2.03
N TYR A 2 18.42 -9.20 1.74
CA TYR A 2 17.01 -8.75 1.84
C TYR A 2 16.11 -9.65 2.72
N SER A 3 16.69 -10.44 3.62
CA SER A 3 15.95 -11.16 4.67
C SER A 3 15.63 -10.23 5.84
N SER A 4 14.90 -9.14 5.59
CA SER A 4 14.28 -8.33 6.64
C SER A 4 12.82 -8.73 6.78
N THR A 5 12.60 -10.03 7.04
CA THR A 5 11.31 -10.50 7.51
C THR A 5 11.17 -10.10 8.97
N CYS A 6 10.62 -8.90 9.18
CA CYS A 6 10.58 -8.31 10.50
C CYS A 6 9.58 -9.02 11.42
N ARG A 7 10.02 -9.28 12.65
CA ARG A 7 9.41 -10.14 13.66
C ARG A 7 9.24 -9.36 14.97
N HIS A 8 8.07 -8.79 15.19
CA HIS A 8 7.37 -8.57 16.48
C HIS A 8 6.37 -7.41 16.37
N GLY A 9 5.20 -7.59 17.00
CA GLY A 9 4.12 -6.61 17.08
C GLY A 9 4.45 -5.28 17.76
N LEU A 10 5.59 -5.13 18.43
CA LEU A 10 6.05 -3.84 18.97
C LEU A 10 6.62 -2.90 17.90
N HIS A 11 7.19 -3.45 16.82
CA HIS A 11 7.64 -2.67 15.65
C HIS A 11 6.44 -2.16 14.86
N SER A 12 5.41 -3.00 14.77
CA SER A 12 4.10 -2.59 14.32
C SER A 12 3.56 -1.51 15.24
N ILE A 13 3.63 -1.54 16.57
CA ILE A 13 3.09 -0.42 17.40
C ILE A 13 3.58 0.97 16.96
N GLY A 14 4.85 1.18 16.58
CA GLY A 14 5.30 2.48 16.06
C GLY A 14 4.63 2.88 14.74
N VAL A 15 4.61 1.95 13.77
CA VAL A 15 3.99 2.18 12.44
C VAL A 15 2.47 2.07 12.47
N THR A 16 1.92 1.30 13.39
CA THR A 16 0.50 1.08 13.70
C THR A 16 -0.03 2.28 14.48
N VAL A 17 0.76 2.92 15.35
CA VAL A 17 0.41 4.21 15.96
C VAL A 17 0.45 5.30 14.91
N SER A 18 1.48 5.38 14.05
CA SER A 18 1.49 6.36 12.95
C SER A 18 0.40 6.08 11.90
N GLN A 19 0.07 4.82 11.61
CA GLN A 19 -0.99 4.42 10.69
C GLN A 19 -2.37 4.63 11.29
N ARG A 20 -2.57 4.37 12.59
CA ARG A 20 -3.80 4.74 13.30
C ARG A 20 -3.96 6.26 13.24
N THR A 21 -2.89 6.99 13.46
CA THR A 21 -2.90 8.45 13.36
C THR A 21 -3.32 8.96 11.98
N LEU A 22 -2.71 8.41 10.92
CA LEU A 22 -3.00 8.74 9.53
C LEU A 22 -4.44 8.40 9.16
N ASN A 23 -4.88 7.18 9.51
CA ASN A 23 -6.25 6.72 9.31
C ASN A 23 -7.26 7.65 9.96
N ILE A 24 -7.07 7.99 11.22
CA ILE A 24 -8.11 8.68 11.98
C ILE A 24 -8.15 10.19 11.60
N GLY A 25 -7.02 10.79 11.19
CA GLY A 25 -7.00 12.15 10.63
C GLY A 25 -7.64 12.25 9.24
N LEU A 26 -7.36 11.28 8.36
CA LEU A 26 -8.01 11.19 7.05
C LEU A 26 -9.52 10.91 7.21
N ALA A 27 -9.89 9.95 8.06
CA ALA A 27 -11.29 9.62 8.33
C ALA A 27 -12.08 10.81 8.82
N GLU A 28 -11.54 11.66 9.71
CA GLU A 28 -12.22 12.88 10.17
C GLU A 28 -12.50 13.86 9.03
N MET A 29 -11.58 14.05 8.08
CA MET A 29 -11.81 14.91 6.91
C MET A 29 -12.78 14.28 5.91
N VAL A 30 -12.62 12.99 5.62
CA VAL A 30 -13.42 12.25 4.63
C VAL A 30 -14.86 12.09 5.11
N VAL A 31 -15.08 11.81 6.39
CA VAL A 31 -16.42 11.70 6.97
C VAL A 31 -17.11 13.06 7.04
N TYR A 32 -16.35 14.13 7.30
CA TYR A 32 -16.90 15.49 7.27
C TYR A 32 -17.42 15.86 5.87
N LEU A 33 -16.60 15.63 4.84
CA LEU A 33 -16.89 15.94 3.46
C LEU A 33 -16.52 14.77 2.51
N PRO A 34 -17.39 13.75 2.39
CA PRO A 34 -17.21 12.65 1.45
C PRO A 34 -17.22 13.16 0.01
N VAL A 35 -16.06 13.11 -0.65
CA VAL A 35 -15.88 13.48 -2.06
C VAL A 35 -15.12 12.36 -2.77
N SER A 36 -15.11 12.35 -4.11
CA SER A 36 -14.25 11.45 -4.87
C SER A 36 -12.78 11.83 -4.67
N SER A 37 -11.88 10.84 -4.54
CA SER A 37 -10.43 11.04 -4.31
C SER A 37 -10.05 12.07 -3.20
N PRO A 38 -10.56 11.92 -1.97
CA PRO A 38 -10.55 12.98 -0.96
C PRO A 38 -9.19 13.59 -0.65
N PHE A 39 -8.13 12.79 -0.50
CA PHE A 39 -6.84 13.33 -0.06
C PHE A 39 -6.22 14.31 -1.09
N ILE A 40 -6.43 14.08 -2.40
CA ILE A 40 -5.98 14.99 -3.46
C ILE A 40 -6.80 16.28 -3.43
N HIS A 41 -8.13 16.15 -3.33
CA HIS A 41 -9.03 17.30 -3.26
C HIS A 41 -8.84 18.11 -1.98
N PHE A 42 -8.60 17.48 -0.83
CA PHE A 42 -8.34 18.13 0.45
C PHE A 42 -6.99 18.84 0.47
N ALA A 43 -5.94 18.25 -0.11
CA ALA A 43 -4.68 18.94 -0.33
C ALA A 43 -4.90 20.21 -1.17
N GLY A 44 -5.67 20.08 -2.25
CA GLY A 44 -6.04 21.18 -3.13
C GLY A 44 -6.98 22.22 -2.50
N ARG A 45 -7.82 21.86 -1.53
CA ARG A 45 -8.87 22.69 -0.91
C ARG A 45 -8.41 23.36 0.38
N TYR A 46 -7.68 22.65 1.25
CA TYR A 46 -7.26 23.14 2.57
C TYR A 46 -5.86 23.76 2.58
N VAL A 47 -5.02 23.48 1.57
CA VAL A 47 -3.63 23.98 1.51
C VAL A 47 -3.46 24.97 0.37
N ASP A 48 -3.37 24.46 -0.85
CA ASP A 48 -3.03 25.21 -2.06
C ASP A 48 -3.37 24.30 -3.26
N GLU A 49 -3.83 24.88 -4.37
CA GLU A 49 -4.09 24.13 -5.59
C GLU A 49 -2.82 23.41 -6.10
N ALA A 50 -1.66 24.09 -6.06
CA ALA A 50 -0.38 23.50 -6.43
C ALA A 50 -0.02 22.27 -5.59
N PHE A 51 -0.41 22.27 -4.30
CA PHE A 51 -0.18 21.15 -3.40
C PHE A 51 -1.05 19.95 -3.76
N GLY A 52 -2.32 20.20 -4.14
CA GLY A 52 -3.20 19.17 -4.69
C GLY A 52 -2.70 18.57 -6.00
N VAL A 53 -2.12 19.38 -6.90
CA VAL A 53 -1.50 18.90 -8.15
C VAL A 53 -0.30 17.99 -7.86
N ALA A 54 0.61 18.42 -6.98
CA ALA A 54 1.78 17.63 -6.61
C ALA A 54 1.38 16.30 -5.93
N ALA A 55 0.39 16.34 -5.03
CA ALA A 55 -0.16 15.15 -4.40
C ALA A 55 -0.79 14.18 -5.42
N GLY A 56 -1.56 14.71 -6.37
CA GLY A 56 -2.18 13.91 -7.41
C GLY A 56 -1.18 13.20 -8.33
N TRP A 57 -0.14 13.92 -8.80
CA TRP A 57 0.90 13.32 -9.61
C TRP A 57 1.76 12.32 -8.82
N ASN A 58 2.06 12.59 -7.54
CA ASN A 58 2.74 11.62 -6.69
C ASN A 58 1.93 10.35 -6.49
N PHE A 59 0.60 10.47 -6.29
CA PHE A 59 -0.29 9.33 -6.18
C PHE A 59 -0.40 8.55 -7.50
N PHE A 60 -0.45 9.23 -8.64
CA PHE A 60 -0.41 8.54 -9.94
C PHE A 60 0.87 7.71 -10.11
N VAL A 61 2.05 8.28 -9.81
CA VAL A 61 3.32 7.56 -9.90
C VAL A 61 3.38 6.40 -8.91
N PHE A 62 2.89 6.60 -7.69
CA PHE A 62 2.76 5.55 -6.67
C PHE A 62 1.98 4.33 -7.17
N GLU A 63 0.82 4.54 -7.79
CA GLU A 63 0.00 3.45 -8.34
C GLU A 63 0.66 2.84 -9.58
N ALA A 64 1.18 3.68 -10.49
CA ALA A 64 1.74 3.22 -11.76
C ALA A 64 3.02 2.37 -11.58
N VAL A 65 3.85 2.66 -10.58
CA VAL A 65 5.08 1.90 -10.29
C VAL A 65 4.80 0.59 -9.54
N GLN A 66 3.64 0.46 -8.87
CA GLN A 66 3.23 -0.83 -8.30
C GLN A 66 2.89 -1.87 -9.38
N VAL A 67 2.48 -1.45 -10.58
CA VAL A 67 2.22 -2.37 -11.70
C VAL A 67 3.47 -3.17 -12.09
N PRO A 68 4.62 -2.57 -12.45
CA PRO A 68 5.82 -3.34 -12.76
C PRO A 68 6.39 -4.09 -11.54
N PHE A 69 6.15 -3.62 -10.31
CA PHE A 69 6.48 -4.37 -9.09
C PHE A 69 5.73 -5.72 -9.05
N GLU A 70 4.41 -5.71 -9.27
CA GLU A 70 3.61 -6.94 -9.25
C GLU A 70 3.95 -7.88 -10.41
N ILE A 71 4.27 -7.35 -11.60
CA ILE A 71 4.75 -8.16 -12.72
C ILE A 71 6.06 -8.87 -12.37
N THR A 72 6.99 -8.15 -11.71
CA THR A 72 8.26 -8.72 -11.25
C THR A 72 8.04 -9.78 -10.16
N ALA A 73 7.08 -9.56 -9.26
CA ALA A 73 6.68 -10.56 -8.26
C ALA A 73 6.09 -11.82 -8.92
N CYS A 74 5.19 -11.66 -9.89
CA CYS A 74 4.61 -12.78 -10.64
C CYS A 74 5.69 -13.62 -11.34
N SER A 75 6.65 -12.96 -11.97
CA SER A 75 7.81 -13.61 -12.59
C SER A 75 8.60 -14.45 -11.58
N MET A 76 8.97 -13.86 -10.44
CA MET A 76 9.69 -14.55 -9.37
C MET A 76 8.93 -15.77 -8.82
N ILE A 77 7.59 -15.70 -8.73
CA ILE A 77 6.77 -16.83 -8.26
C ILE A 77 6.67 -17.92 -9.32
N ILE A 78 6.56 -17.59 -10.61
CA ILE A 78 6.47 -18.58 -11.70
C ILE A 78 7.76 -19.40 -11.83
N HIS A 79 8.92 -18.76 -11.61
CA HIS A 79 10.23 -19.42 -11.56
C HIS A 79 10.33 -20.52 -10.47
N TYR A 80 9.40 -20.58 -9.51
CA TYR A 80 9.31 -21.72 -8.60
C TYR A 80 8.96 -23.03 -9.30
N TRP A 81 8.09 -23.02 -10.32
CA TRP A 81 7.66 -24.25 -11.01
C TRP A 81 8.49 -24.55 -12.26
N SER A 82 8.96 -23.53 -12.97
CA SER A 82 9.71 -23.74 -14.21
C SER A 82 10.54 -22.53 -14.60
N ASP A 83 11.79 -22.78 -14.99
CA ASP A 83 12.69 -21.80 -15.60
C ASP A 83 12.76 -21.92 -17.13
N VAL A 84 11.93 -22.79 -17.71
CA VAL A 84 11.90 -23.01 -19.16
C VAL A 84 11.33 -21.79 -19.89
N VAL A 85 10.40 -21.08 -19.26
CA VAL A 85 9.79 -19.88 -19.82
C VAL A 85 10.71 -18.68 -19.55
N PRO A 86 11.22 -17.99 -20.59
CA PRO A 86 12.04 -16.80 -20.38
C PRO A 86 11.27 -15.72 -19.63
N THR A 87 11.93 -15.02 -18.71
CA THR A 87 11.36 -13.91 -17.95
C THR A 87 10.67 -12.87 -18.84
N VAL A 88 11.25 -12.59 -20.01
CA VAL A 88 10.66 -11.72 -21.06
C VAL A 88 9.25 -12.18 -21.45
N ALA A 89 9.05 -13.49 -21.67
CA ALA A 89 7.77 -14.03 -22.08
C ALA A 89 6.72 -13.90 -20.96
N ILE A 90 7.12 -14.12 -19.70
CA ILE A 90 6.23 -13.95 -18.54
C ILE A 90 5.75 -12.50 -18.45
N ILE A 91 6.67 -11.53 -18.56
CA ILE A 91 6.35 -10.09 -18.53
C ILE A 91 5.35 -9.73 -19.64
N VAL A 92 5.61 -10.16 -20.88
CA VAL A 92 4.72 -9.89 -22.01
C VAL A 92 3.34 -10.50 -21.80
N ILE A 93 3.26 -11.74 -21.33
CA ILE A 93 1.99 -12.41 -21.05
C ILE A 93 1.18 -11.63 -20.01
N VAL A 94 1.79 -11.26 -18.88
CA VAL A 94 1.09 -10.51 -17.82
C VAL A 94 0.65 -9.13 -18.32
N LEU A 95 1.48 -8.41 -19.07
CA LEU A 95 1.12 -7.11 -19.67
C LEU A 95 -0.06 -7.22 -20.64
N VAL A 96 -0.07 -8.24 -21.50
CA VAL A 96 -1.17 -8.49 -22.44
C VAL A 96 -2.46 -8.81 -21.68
N LEU A 97 -2.37 -9.62 -20.61
CA LEU A 97 -3.52 -9.92 -19.76
C LEU A 97 -4.05 -8.66 -19.05
N TYR A 98 -3.19 -7.81 -18.50
CA TYR A 98 -3.61 -6.54 -17.90
C TYR A 98 -4.27 -5.61 -18.91
N ALA A 99 -3.70 -5.50 -20.13
CA ALA A 99 -4.30 -4.73 -21.20
C ALA A 99 -5.68 -5.28 -21.57
N PHE A 100 -5.80 -6.60 -21.71
CA PHE A 100 -7.06 -7.24 -22.06
C PHE A 100 -8.14 -7.01 -20.99
N LEU A 101 -7.81 -7.23 -19.71
CA LEU A 101 -8.74 -7.08 -18.60
C LEU A 101 -9.20 -5.63 -18.42
N ASN A 102 -8.27 -4.67 -18.49
CA ASN A 102 -8.60 -3.25 -18.29
C ASN A 102 -9.32 -2.61 -19.47
N VAL A 103 -9.17 -3.13 -20.70
CA VAL A 103 -9.82 -2.58 -21.89
C VAL A 103 -11.16 -3.26 -22.18
N PHE A 104 -11.25 -4.59 -22.04
CA PHE A 104 -12.41 -5.36 -22.49
C PHE A 104 -13.27 -5.90 -21.34
N ALA A 105 -12.67 -6.25 -20.20
CA ALA A 105 -13.35 -6.94 -19.10
C ALA A 105 -13.73 -6.04 -17.90
N VAL A 106 -13.69 -4.71 -18.07
CA VAL A 106 -13.95 -3.75 -16.98
C VAL A 106 -15.30 -3.96 -16.26
N ASN A 107 -16.32 -4.43 -16.97
CA ASN A 107 -17.64 -4.66 -16.38
C ASN A 107 -17.69 -5.87 -15.42
N TYR A 108 -16.82 -6.87 -15.63
CA TYR A 108 -16.74 -8.07 -14.78
C TYR A 108 -15.65 -7.95 -13.70
N TYR A 109 -14.83 -6.91 -13.77
CA TYR A 109 -13.72 -6.70 -12.86
C TYR A 109 -14.17 -6.60 -11.40
N GLY A 110 -15.27 -5.89 -11.12
CA GLY A 110 -15.77 -5.72 -9.76
C GLY A 110 -16.16 -7.03 -9.08
N GLU A 111 -16.88 -7.91 -9.78
CA GLU A 111 -17.26 -9.23 -9.26
C GLU A 111 -16.05 -10.17 -9.12
N ALA A 112 -15.17 -10.19 -10.12
CA ALA A 112 -13.96 -11.01 -10.08
C ALA A 112 -13.04 -10.61 -8.92
N GLU A 113 -12.84 -9.31 -8.71
CA GLU A 113 -11.99 -8.80 -7.63
C GLU A 113 -12.59 -9.09 -6.25
N PHE A 114 -13.92 -9.11 -6.11
CA PHE A 114 -14.58 -9.54 -4.86
C PHE A 114 -14.21 -10.98 -4.49
N TRP A 115 -14.31 -11.91 -5.45
CA TRP A 115 -13.94 -13.32 -5.22
C TRP A 115 -12.45 -13.51 -4.97
N LEU A 116 -11.59 -12.78 -5.69
CA LEU A 116 -10.14 -12.81 -5.51
C LEU A 116 -9.74 -12.21 -4.15
N ALA A 117 -10.42 -11.16 -3.70
CA ALA A 117 -10.22 -10.58 -2.37
C ALA A 117 -10.61 -11.56 -1.26
N LEU A 118 -11.70 -12.30 -1.42
CA LEU A 118 -12.07 -13.37 -0.48
C LEU A 118 -11.00 -14.47 -0.42
N GLY A 119 -10.44 -14.86 -1.58
CA GLY A 119 -9.32 -15.79 -1.66
C GLY A 119 -8.09 -15.33 -0.88
N LYS A 120 -7.72 -14.03 -0.96
CA LYS A 120 -6.59 -13.44 -0.21
C LYS A 120 -6.79 -13.55 1.31
N VAL A 121 -8.01 -13.32 1.78
CA VAL A 121 -8.36 -13.44 3.20
C VAL A 121 -8.29 -14.90 3.66
N LEU A 122 -8.86 -15.83 2.89
CA LEU A 122 -8.80 -17.26 3.18
C LEU A 122 -7.36 -17.79 3.21
N LEU A 123 -6.51 -17.34 2.28
CA LEU A 123 -5.07 -17.66 2.26
C LEU A 123 -4.41 -17.20 3.56
N SER A 124 -4.65 -15.94 3.97
CA SER A 124 -4.04 -15.37 5.17
C SER A 124 -4.46 -16.12 6.45
N ILE A 125 -5.75 -16.45 6.59
CA ILE A 125 -6.25 -17.26 7.71
C ILE A 125 -5.65 -18.67 7.67
N GLY A 126 -5.62 -19.30 6.50
CA GLY A 126 -5.06 -20.64 6.30
C GLY A 126 -3.58 -20.71 6.67
N LEU A 127 -2.78 -19.70 6.32
CA LEU A 127 -1.37 -19.62 6.69
C LEU A 127 -1.16 -19.45 8.21
N ILE A 128 -2.02 -18.69 8.89
CA ILE A 128 -1.96 -18.54 10.35
C ILE A 128 -2.28 -19.89 11.04
N ILE A 129 -3.35 -20.57 10.59
CA ILE A 129 -3.72 -21.89 11.11
C ILE A 129 -2.60 -22.90 10.84
N PHE A 130 -2.03 -22.89 9.64
CA PHE A 130 -0.90 -23.74 9.27
C PHE A 130 0.27 -23.55 10.23
N THR A 131 0.68 -22.31 10.51
CA THR A 131 1.78 -22.04 11.44
C THR A 131 1.47 -22.57 12.84
N PHE A 132 0.25 -22.37 13.34
CA PHE A 132 -0.17 -22.85 14.66
C PHE A 132 -0.15 -24.39 14.76
N VAL A 133 -0.61 -25.10 13.73
CA VAL A 133 -0.55 -26.57 13.70
C VAL A 133 0.89 -27.07 13.57
N ALA A 134 1.68 -26.45 12.70
CA ALA A 134 3.06 -26.82 12.47
C ALA A 134 3.92 -26.63 13.73
N MET A 135 3.76 -25.52 14.46
CA MET A 135 4.53 -25.24 15.69
C MET A 135 4.21 -26.21 16.83
N LEU A 136 2.99 -26.77 16.88
CA LEU A 136 2.55 -27.76 17.88
C LEU A 136 2.94 -29.20 17.54
N GLY A 137 3.66 -29.41 16.43
CA GLY A 137 4.13 -30.72 16.01
C GLY A 137 3.17 -31.46 15.08
N GLY A 138 2.15 -30.79 14.53
CA GLY A 138 1.27 -31.31 13.48
C GLY A 138 1.93 -31.32 12.09
N ASN A 139 3.25 -31.50 12.02
CA ASN A 139 4.02 -31.55 10.79
C ASN A 139 4.55 -32.97 10.53
N PRO A 140 4.92 -33.33 9.29
CA PRO A 140 5.41 -34.68 8.95
C PRO A 140 6.64 -35.12 9.75
N GLN A 141 7.48 -34.17 10.19
CA GLN A 141 8.66 -34.43 11.01
C GLN A 141 8.32 -34.65 12.50
N LYS A 142 7.06 -34.42 12.90
CA LYS A 142 6.55 -34.47 14.28
C LYS A 142 7.36 -33.62 15.27
N ASP A 143 8.09 -32.62 14.79
CA ASP A 143 8.91 -31.74 15.61
C ASP A 143 8.09 -30.58 16.17
N ARG A 144 8.19 -30.37 17.49
CA ARG A 144 7.58 -29.23 18.18
C ARG A 144 8.63 -28.13 18.31
N PHE A 145 8.76 -27.31 17.27
CA PHE A 145 9.73 -26.22 17.29
C PHE A 145 9.23 -24.98 18.04
N GLY A 146 7.93 -24.74 18.18
CA GLY A 146 7.44 -23.59 18.96
C GLY A 146 8.14 -22.27 18.57
N PHE A 147 8.70 -21.56 19.54
CA PHE A 147 9.48 -20.33 19.32
C PHE A 147 11.00 -20.56 19.20
N ARG A 148 11.46 -21.77 18.81
CA ARG A 148 12.89 -22.13 18.75
C ARG A 148 13.72 -21.11 17.97
N TYR A 149 13.26 -20.69 16.79
CA TYR A 149 13.99 -19.72 15.95
C TYR A 149 14.03 -18.29 16.51
N TRP A 150 13.20 -17.97 17.52
CA TRP A 150 13.26 -16.70 18.23
C TRP A 150 14.33 -16.70 19.32
N GLN A 151 14.71 -17.87 19.81
CA GLN A 151 15.78 -18.06 20.79
C GLN A 151 17.12 -18.24 20.08
N GLU A 152 17.17 -19.11 19.07
CA GLU A 152 18.37 -19.42 18.29
C GLU A 152 18.04 -19.49 16.80
N PRO A 153 18.58 -18.61 15.93
CA PRO A 153 19.68 -17.65 16.12
C PRO A 153 19.32 -16.31 16.80
N GLY A 154 18.07 -16.12 17.23
CA GLY A 154 17.62 -14.91 17.93
C GLY A 154 16.70 -14.00 17.09
N SER A 155 16.04 -13.05 17.75
CA SER A 155 15.02 -12.17 17.15
C SER A 155 15.57 -10.90 16.48
N PHE A 156 16.74 -10.41 16.91
CA PHE A 156 17.39 -9.21 16.36
C PHE A 156 18.72 -9.57 15.69
N ALA A 157 18.73 -9.51 14.37
CA ALA A 157 19.94 -9.68 13.58
C ALA A 157 20.74 -8.37 13.51
N GLU A 158 22.06 -8.49 13.50
CA GLU A 158 22.97 -7.38 13.23
C GLU A 158 22.92 -7.02 11.74
N TYR A 159 22.87 -5.72 11.43
CA TYR A 159 22.83 -5.22 10.07
C TYR A 159 23.91 -4.16 9.85
N TYR A 160 24.75 -4.36 8.83
CA TYR A 160 25.92 -3.54 8.44
C TYR A 160 27.06 -3.38 9.46
N LYS A 161 26.75 -3.33 10.74
CA LYS A 161 27.71 -3.24 11.84
C LYS A 161 27.43 -4.35 12.84
N THR A 162 28.40 -4.62 13.71
CA THR A 162 28.24 -5.58 14.81
C THR A 162 27.79 -4.87 16.09
N GLY A 163 27.22 -5.63 17.03
CA GLY A 163 26.72 -5.13 18.32
C GLY A 163 25.40 -4.37 18.23
N ASP A 164 25.12 -3.55 19.24
CA ASP A 164 23.81 -2.90 19.40
C ASP A 164 23.50 -1.90 18.29
N LEU A 165 24.52 -1.23 17.75
CA LEU A 165 24.36 -0.37 16.58
C LEU A 165 23.93 -1.16 15.35
N GLY A 166 24.48 -2.36 15.17
CA GLY A 166 24.07 -3.29 14.11
C GLY A 166 22.61 -3.70 14.22
N ARG A 167 22.17 -4.05 15.43
CA ARG A 167 20.77 -4.42 15.71
C ARG A 167 19.82 -3.24 15.48
N TRP A 168 20.22 -2.03 15.86
CA TRP A 168 19.45 -0.82 15.59
C TRP A 168 19.33 -0.52 14.09
N LEU A 169 20.41 -0.70 13.33
CA LEU A 169 20.37 -0.55 11.86
C LEU A 169 19.44 -1.58 11.23
N GLY A 170 19.43 -2.82 11.74
CA GLY A 170 18.51 -3.86 11.30
C GLY A 170 17.06 -3.49 11.58
N PHE A 171 16.80 -2.96 12.77
CA PHE A 171 15.49 -2.39 13.13
C PHE A 171 15.07 -1.26 12.18
N LEU A 172 15.98 -0.33 11.86
CA LEU A 172 15.65 0.81 11.01
C LEU A 172 15.33 0.36 9.57
N ALA A 173 16.14 -0.53 8.99
CA ALA A 173 15.90 -1.09 7.67
C ALA A 173 14.54 -1.82 7.60
N CYS A 174 14.24 -2.62 8.62
CA CYS A 174 12.93 -3.23 8.82
C CYS A 174 11.79 -2.21 8.85
N LEU A 175 11.94 -1.12 9.61
CA LEU A 175 10.91 -0.08 9.77
C LEU A 175 10.60 0.61 8.43
N ILE A 176 11.63 0.87 7.63
CA ILE A 176 11.49 1.44 6.29
C ILE A 176 10.71 0.47 5.39
N LYS A 177 11.09 -0.82 5.34
CA LYS A 177 10.40 -1.82 4.53
C LYS A 177 8.97 -2.09 5.01
N ALA A 178 8.70 -2.01 6.31
CA ALA A 178 7.34 -2.12 6.86
C ALA A 178 6.45 -0.93 6.45
N SER A 179 7.03 0.23 6.16
CA SER A 179 6.29 1.41 5.70
C SER A 179 5.71 1.21 4.30
N PHE A 180 6.35 0.40 3.45
CA PHE A 180 5.83 -0.01 2.14
C PHE A 180 4.56 -0.86 2.27
N THR A 181 4.55 -1.83 3.20
CA THR A 181 3.44 -2.80 3.34
C THR A 181 2.16 -2.16 3.88
N ILE A 182 2.28 -0.94 4.42
CA ILE A 182 1.22 -0.24 5.11
C ILE A 182 0.55 0.75 4.14
N ALA A 183 -0.36 0.21 3.34
CA ALA A 183 -1.29 0.92 2.47
C ALA A 183 -2.75 0.54 2.79
N GLY A 184 -3.74 1.25 2.25
CA GLY A 184 -5.16 0.93 2.48
C GLY A 184 -6.06 2.10 2.88
N PRO A 185 -5.67 2.96 3.84
CA PRO A 185 -6.50 4.08 4.29
C PRO A 185 -6.90 5.03 3.15
N ASP A 186 -5.95 5.25 2.24
CA ASP A 186 -6.10 6.11 1.08
C ASP A 186 -7.11 5.49 0.08
N TYR A 187 -7.12 4.16 -0.08
CA TYR A 187 -8.09 3.45 -0.92
C TYR A 187 -9.51 3.47 -0.33
N VAL A 188 -9.65 3.32 1.00
CA VAL A 188 -10.96 3.51 1.67
C VAL A 188 -11.50 4.91 1.40
N SER A 189 -10.62 5.91 1.35
CA SER A 189 -11.02 7.29 1.02
C SER A 189 -11.52 7.42 -0.41
N MET A 190 -10.94 6.70 -1.38
CA MET A 190 -11.35 6.79 -2.78
C MET A 190 -12.80 6.30 -2.98
N ALA A 191 -13.23 5.30 -2.22
CA ALA A 191 -14.60 4.79 -2.27
C ALA A 191 -15.61 5.72 -1.56
N ALA A 192 -15.15 6.73 -0.81
CA ALA A 192 -16.03 7.59 -0.01
C ALA A 192 -17.08 8.34 -0.84
N GLY A 193 -16.73 8.76 -2.06
CA GLY A 193 -17.64 9.46 -2.97
C GLY A 193 -18.72 8.57 -3.58
N GLU A 194 -18.54 7.24 -3.55
CA GLU A 194 -19.45 6.24 -4.13
C GLU A 194 -20.19 5.44 -3.04
N THR A 195 -19.88 5.66 -1.76
CA THR A 195 -20.44 4.91 -0.64
C THR A 195 -21.82 5.42 -0.27
N GLU A 196 -22.77 4.50 -0.08
CA GLU A 196 -24.08 4.83 0.47
C GLU A 196 -23.97 5.21 1.95
N ASN A 197 -24.52 6.37 2.33
CA ASN A 197 -24.47 6.89 3.70
C ASN A 197 -23.05 6.92 4.30
N PRO A 198 -22.13 7.67 3.66
CA PRO A 198 -20.70 7.63 3.98
C PRO A 198 -20.41 8.02 5.43
N ARG A 199 -21.19 8.92 6.04
CA ARG A 199 -20.98 9.38 7.43
C ARG A 199 -21.17 8.29 8.49
N LYS A 200 -22.00 7.28 8.21
CA LYS A 200 -22.19 6.12 9.11
C LYS A 200 -21.31 4.94 8.75
N VAL A 201 -21.09 4.69 7.46
CA VAL A 201 -20.38 3.51 6.96
C VAL A 201 -18.86 3.70 7.04
N LEU A 202 -18.33 4.86 6.64
CA LEU A 202 -16.88 5.07 6.56
C LEU A 202 -16.17 4.98 7.91
N PRO A 203 -16.69 5.53 9.04
CA PRO A 203 -16.04 5.35 10.34
C PRO A 203 -15.82 3.89 10.72
N LYS A 204 -16.80 3.03 10.43
CA LYS A 204 -16.69 1.58 10.66
C LYS A 204 -15.67 0.96 9.71
N ALA A 205 -15.72 1.31 8.42
CA ALA A 205 -14.80 0.81 7.40
C ALA A 205 -13.34 1.15 7.73
N TYR A 206 -13.05 2.41 8.10
CA TYR A 206 -11.70 2.84 8.49
C TYR A 206 -11.18 2.08 9.71
N ASN A 207 -12.00 1.93 10.75
CA ASN A 207 -11.61 1.16 11.94
C ASN A 207 -11.40 -0.32 11.59
N GLY A 208 -12.33 -0.93 10.86
CA GLY A 208 -12.27 -2.34 10.45
C GLY A 208 -11.03 -2.64 9.61
N VAL A 209 -10.73 -1.81 8.60
CA VAL A 209 -9.54 -1.95 7.76
C VAL A 209 -8.27 -1.84 8.58
N PHE A 210 -8.19 -0.87 9.51
CA PHE A 210 -7.03 -0.71 10.37
C PHE A 210 -6.78 -1.95 11.25
N TYR A 211 -7.79 -2.44 11.97
CA TYR A 211 -7.66 -3.61 12.83
C TYR A 211 -7.33 -4.86 12.00
N ARG A 212 -8.01 -5.06 10.87
CA ARG A 212 -7.80 -6.21 9.98
C ARG A 212 -6.37 -6.25 9.41
N LEU A 213 -5.90 -5.15 8.82
CA LEU A 213 -4.55 -5.07 8.24
C LEU A 213 -3.48 -5.22 9.32
N THR A 214 -3.64 -4.54 10.45
CA THR A 214 -2.70 -4.65 11.58
C THR A 214 -2.63 -6.08 12.09
N SER A 215 -3.77 -6.74 12.29
CA SER A 215 -3.82 -8.13 12.72
C SER A 215 -3.12 -9.07 11.73
N PHE A 216 -3.42 -8.98 10.43
CA PHE A 216 -2.78 -9.85 9.44
C PHE A 216 -1.28 -9.60 9.28
N PHE A 217 -0.82 -8.34 9.32
CA PHE A 217 0.60 -8.05 9.23
C PHE A 217 1.38 -8.44 10.49
N VAL A 218 0.86 -8.14 11.68
CA VAL A 218 1.51 -8.51 12.95
C VAL A 218 1.54 -10.03 13.12
N LEU A 219 0.41 -10.70 12.90
CA LEU A 219 0.32 -12.15 13.03
C LEU A 219 1.09 -12.85 11.91
N GLY A 220 1.04 -12.36 10.68
CA GLY A 220 1.81 -12.91 9.55
C GLY A 220 3.32 -12.82 9.79
N ALA A 221 3.81 -11.64 10.21
CA ALA A 221 5.19 -11.42 10.62
C ALA A 221 5.63 -12.38 11.75
N LEU A 222 4.78 -12.54 12.77
CA LEU A 222 5.00 -13.48 13.86
C LEU A 222 5.06 -14.93 13.35
N CYS A 223 4.13 -15.31 12.47
CA CYS A 223 4.01 -16.67 11.93
C CYS A 223 5.22 -17.07 11.09
N VAL A 224 5.61 -16.24 10.12
CA VAL A 224 6.84 -16.46 9.36
C VAL A 224 8.05 -16.50 10.31
N GLY A 225 7.99 -15.69 11.35
CA GLY A 225 8.97 -15.68 12.40
C GLY A 225 9.13 -16.96 13.20
N ILE A 226 8.07 -17.73 13.29
CA ILE A 226 8.08 -19.02 13.96
C ILE A 226 8.57 -20.11 12.99
N LEU A 227 8.26 -19.97 11.70
CA LEU A 227 8.47 -21.02 10.70
C LEU A 227 9.90 -21.16 10.19
N VAL A 228 10.62 -20.06 9.96
CA VAL A 228 11.94 -20.09 9.30
C VAL A 228 12.92 -19.20 10.06
N PRO A 229 14.18 -19.60 10.30
CA PRO A 229 15.17 -18.71 10.92
C PRO A 229 15.63 -17.60 9.94
N TYR A 230 16.08 -16.45 10.44
CA TYR A 230 16.45 -15.32 9.56
C TYR A 230 17.69 -15.59 8.70
N ASN A 231 18.58 -16.48 9.17
CA ASN A 231 19.84 -16.87 8.53
C ASN A 231 19.70 -18.12 7.64
N ASP A 232 18.47 -18.43 7.21
CA ASP A 232 18.22 -19.62 6.44
C ASP A 232 18.95 -19.61 5.08
N PRO A 233 19.76 -20.63 4.75
CA PRO A 233 20.52 -20.66 3.51
C PRO A 233 19.62 -20.72 2.26
N THR A 234 18.44 -21.36 2.32
CA THR A 234 17.51 -21.39 1.18
C THR A 234 16.96 -20.00 0.91
N MET A 235 16.55 -19.27 1.96
CA MET A 235 16.11 -17.89 1.84
C MET A 235 17.23 -16.96 1.35
N VAL A 236 18.44 -17.09 1.90
CA VAL A 236 19.60 -16.31 1.46
C VAL A 236 19.91 -16.57 -0.01
N ASN A 237 19.94 -17.84 -0.43
CA ASN A 237 20.20 -18.20 -1.82
C ASN A 237 19.07 -17.76 -2.78
N ALA A 238 17.80 -17.77 -2.34
CA ALA A 238 16.67 -17.29 -3.14
C ALA A 238 16.83 -15.81 -3.50
N PHE A 239 17.21 -14.97 -2.52
CA PHE A 239 17.28 -13.52 -2.69
C PHE A 239 18.65 -12.98 -3.12
N GLU A 240 19.74 -13.71 -2.89
CA GLU A 240 21.09 -13.27 -3.27
C GLU A 240 21.58 -13.87 -4.58
N LYS A 241 21.07 -15.05 -4.97
CA LYS A 241 21.56 -15.79 -6.15
C LYS A 241 20.49 -16.06 -7.19
N ASP A 242 19.24 -15.63 -6.94
CA ASP A 242 18.05 -15.84 -7.79
C ASP A 242 18.00 -17.27 -8.37
N LEU A 243 18.28 -18.27 -7.52
CA LEU A 243 18.39 -19.65 -8.00
C LEU A 243 17.02 -20.23 -8.38
N PRO A 244 16.92 -20.89 -9.55
CA PRO A 244 15.85 -21.82 -9.93
C PRO A 244 15.32 -22.66 -8.76
N GLY A 245 14.00 -22.65 -8.54
CA GLY A 245 13.34 -23.48 -7.52
C GLY A 245 13.53 -23.03 -6.06
N ALA A 246 14.24 -21.92 -5.80
CA ALA A 246 14.32 -21.36 -4.46
C ALA A 246 13.03 -20.58 -4.14
N ALA A 247 12.23 -21.10 -3.21
CA ALA A 247 10.98 -20.46 -2.81
C ALA A 247 11.23 -19.05 -2.27
N ALA A 248 10.73 -18.01 -2.95
CA ALA A 248 10.80 -16.63 -2.48
C ALA A 248 9.91 -16.37 -1.24
N SER A 249 8.88 -17.22 -1.03
CA SER A 249 7.96 -17.12 0.10
C SER A 249 8.47 -17.93 1.30
N PRO A 250 8.68 -17.30 2.48
CA PRO A 250 9.07 -18.02 3.69
C PRO A 250 8.09 -19.12 4.11
N TYR A 251 6.80 -18.97 3.82
CA TYR A 251 5.81 -20.03 4.07
C TYR A 251 6.08 -21.28 3.23
N VAL A 252 6.45 -21.08 1.97
CA VAL A 252 6.75 -22.17 1.03
C VAL A 252 8.07 -22.83 1.41
N ILE A 253 9.10 -22.05 1.76
CA ILE A 253 10.36 -22.58 2.32
C ILE A 253 10.09 -23.47 3.53
N ALA A 254 9.20 -23.05 4.43
CA ALA A 254 8.85 -23.83 5.61
C ALA A 254 8.12 -25.13 5.25
N MET A 255 7.17 -25.08 4.32
CA MET A 255 6.40 -26.24 3.88
C MET A 255 7.29 -27.28 3.16
N ASP A 256 8.20 -26.82 2.30
CA ASP A 256 9.19 -27.67 1.62
C ASP A 256 10.12 -28.33 2.64
N ARG A 257 10.64 -27.55 3.60
CA ARG A 257 11.48 -28.09 4.68
C ARG A 257 10.78 -29.15 5.51
N LEU A 258 9.50 -28.91 5.83
CA LEU A 258 8.69 -29.85 6.60
C LEU A 258 8.29 -31.08 5.78
N GLY A 259 8.61 -31.14 4.49
CA GLY A 259 8.33 -32.26 3.60
C GLY A 259 6.85 -32.38 3.24
N ILE A 260 6.12 -31.26 3.16
CA ILE A 260 4.70 -31.24 2.79
C ILE A 260 4.60 -31.13 1.26
N PRO A 261 4.15 -32.16 0.53
CA PRO A 261 4.32 -32.21 -0.93
C PRO A 261 3.39 -31.28 -1.72
N VAL A 262 2.14 -31.09 -1.29
CA VAL A 262 1.11 -30.39 -2.12
C VAL A 262 0.89 -28.94 -1.70
N LEU A 263 1.02 -28.65 -0.40
CA LEU A 263 0.71 -27.33 0.16
C LEU A 263 1.59 -26.19 -0.41
N PRO A 264 2.91 -26.36 -0.65
CA PRO A 264 3.75 -25.35 -1.29
C PRO A 264 3.18 -24.86 -2.64
N HIS A 265 2.71 -25.78 -3.49
CA HIS A 265 2.15 -25.47 -4.79
C HIS A 265 0.82 -24.71 -4.70
N ILE A 266 -0.07 -25.10 -3.77
CA ILE A 266 -1.33 -24.40 -3.53
C ILE A 266 -1.07 -22.97 -3.08
N VAL A 267 -0.18 -22.78 -2.10
CA VAL A 267 0.15 -21.46 -1.57
C VAL A 267 0.78 -20.58 -2.64
N ASN A 268 1.76 -21.07 -3.39
CA ASN A 268 2.35 -20.30 -4.48
C ASN A 268 1.34 -19.93 -5.56
N ALA A 269 0.41 -20.83 -5.92
CA ALA A 269 -0.63 -20.53 -6.89
C ALA A 269 -1.58 -19.42 -6.40
N MET A 270 -1.98 -19.46 -5.12
CA MET A 270 -2.83 -18.40 -4.55
C MET A 270 -2.08 -17.08 -4.38
N VAL A 271 -0.78 -17.10 -4.04
CA VAL A 271 0.05 -15.88 -3.98
C VAL A 271 0.24 -15.29 -5.38
N LEU A 272 0.47 -16.11 -6.41
CA LEU A 272 0.52 -15.66 -7.80
C LEU A 272 -0.79 -15.01 -8.23
N GLY A 273 -1.93 -15.64 -7.92
CA GLY A 273 -3.25 -15.06 -8.19
C GLY A 273 -3.48 -13.75 -7.45
N ALA A 274 -2.99 -13.63 -6.21
CA ALA A 274 -3.08 -12.40 -5.43
C ALA A 274 -2.23 -11.26 -6.02
N ALA A 275 -0.99 -11.55 -6.44
CA ALA A 275 -0.09 -10.59 -7.09
C ALA A 275 -0.65 -10.13 -8.45
N PHE A 276 -1.12 -11.08 -9.27
CA PHE A 276 -1.75 -10.76 -10.55
C PHE A 276 -2.98 -9.86 -10.37
N SER A 277 -3.85 -10.21 -9.42
CA SER A 277 -5.03 -9.42 -9.06
C SER A 277 -4.66 -8.01 -8.59
N ALA A 278 -3.69 -7.88 -7.67
CA ALA A 278 -3.21 -6.59 -7.18
C ALA A 278 -2.69 -5.71 -8.33
N GLY A 279 -1.84 -6.25 -9.21
CA GLY A 279 -1.31 -5.50 -10.35
C GLY A 279 -2.41 -5.03 -11.32
N ASN A 280 -3.43 -5.86 -11.56
CA ASN A 280 -4.58 -5.45 -12.36
C ASN A 280 -5.37 -4.29 -11.69
N SER A 281 -5.56 -4.36 -10.37
CA SER A 281 -6.18 -3.29 -9.57
C SER A 281 -5.38 -1.99 -9.61
N TYR A 282 -4.05 -2.05 -9.59
CA TYR A 282 -3.20 -0.88 -9.73
C TYR A 282 -3.29 -0.25 -11.12
N VAL A 283 -3.41 -1.04 -12.20
CA VAL A 283 -3.65 -0.49 -13.55
C VAL A 283 -4.98 0.27 -13.59
N TYR A 284 -6.02 -0.32 -12.99
CA TYR A 284 -7.35 0.28 -12.89
C TYR A 284 -7.32 1.60 -12.09
N CYS A 285 -6.64 1.64 -10.95
CA CYS A 285 -6.54 2.81 -10.07
C CYS A 285 -5.67 3.91 -10.68
N ALA A 286 -4.47 3.58 -11.19
CA ALA A 286 -3.55 4.53 -11.80
C ALA A 286 -4.19 5.24 -13.00
N SER A 287 -4.85 4.49 -13.88
CA SER A 287 -5.50 5.04 -15.07
C SER A 287 -6.65 6.01 -14.73
N ARG A 288 -7.43 5.70 -13.68
CA ARG A 288 -8.50 6.57 -13.18
C ARG A 288 -7.99 7.78 -12.43
N CYS A 289 -6.93 7.65 -11.65
CA CYS A 289 -6.28 8.79 -11.02
C CYS A 289 -5.81 9.79 -12.09
N LEU A 290 -5.14 9.32 -13.13
CA LEU A 290 -4.68 10.19 -14.22
C LEU A 290 -5.85 10.81 -15.00
N TYR A 291 -6.92 10.06 -15.24
CA TYR A 291 -8.14 10.57 -15.85
C TYR A 291 -8.79 11.68 -15.00
N GLY A 292 -8.88 11.50 -13.68
CA GLY A 292 -9.40 12.51 -12.75
C GLY A 292 -8.55 13.79 -12.77
N LEU A 293 -7.22 13.66 -12.75
CA LEU A 293 -6.33 14.82 -12.91
C LEU A 293 -6.53 15.52 -14.26
N ALA A 294 -6.78 14.75 -15.32
CA ALA A 294 -7.06 15.32 -16.63
C ALA A 294 -8.37 16.11 -16.62
N LEU A 295 -9.46 15.58 -16.02
CA LEU A 295 -10.74 16.28 -15.90
C LEU A 295 -10.60 17.62 -15.18
N ASP A 296 -9.80 17.66 -14.11
CA ASP A 296 -9.50 18.87 -13.32
C ASP A 296 -8.60 19.90 -14.05
N ASN A 297 -8.23 19.67 -15.31
CA ASN A 297 -7.23 20.46 -16.07
C ASN A 297 -5.80 20.41 -15.46
N LYS A 298 -5.51 19.43 -14.60
CA LYS A 298 -4.21 19.24 -13.95
C LYS A 298 -3.31 18.25 -14.71
N ALA A 299 -3.83 17.62 -15.76
CA ALA A 299 -3.09 16.80 -16.72
C ALA A 299 -3.53 17.10 -18.16
N PRO A 300 -2.73 16.73 -19.18
CA PRO A 300 -3.04 17.00 -20.59
C PRO A 300 -4.42 16.49 -21.03
N ARG A 301 -5.12 17.30 -21.84
CA ARG A 301 -6.50 17.02 -22.30
C ARG A 301 -6.65 15.69 -23.05
N ILE A 302 -5.58 15.16 -23.64
CA ILE A 302 -5.59 13.88 -24.35
C ILE A 302 -6.07 12.73 -23.44
N PHE A 303 -5.75 12.80 -22.15
CA PHE A 303 -6.10 11.78 -21.17
C PHE A 303 -7.59 11.75 -20.82
N ARG A 304 -8.40 12.73 -21.24
CA ARG A 304 -9.85 12.75 -21.04
C ARG A 304 -10.63 11.84 -21.99
N LYS A 305 -9.98 11.25 -23.00
CA LYS A 305 -10.70 10.45 -24.00
C LYS A 305 -11.01 9.05 -23.45
N CYS A 306 -12.29 8.75 -23.35
CA CYS A 306 -12.78 7.42 -22.98
C CYS A 306 -13.29 6.63 -24.20
N THR A 307 -13.28 5.30 -24.08
CA THR A 307 -13.97 4.39 -25.00
C THR A 307 -15.49 4.47 -24.78
N LYS A 308 -16.27 3.81 -25.65
CA LYS A 308 -17.73 3.70 -25.51
C LYS A 308 -18.18 3.08 -24.18
N ASN A 309 -17.33 2.26 -23.58
CA ASN A 309 -17.58 1.59 -22.31
C ASN A 309 -17.03 2.39 -21.10
N GLY A 310 -16.63 3.66 -21.29
CA GLY A 310 -16.15 4.52 -20.21
C GLY A 310 -14.69 4.30 -19.79
N VAL A 311 -13.90 3.53 -20.54
CA VAL A 311 -12.50 3.24 -20.20
C VAL A 311 -11.56 4.32 -20.73
N PRO A 312 -10.71 4.97 -19.91
CA PRO A 312 -9.76 5.99 -20.36
C PRO A 312 -8.55 5.37 -21.07
N ILE A 313 -8.68 5.07 -22.36
CA ILE A 313 -7.73 4.23 -23.11
C ILE A 313 -6.29 4.78 -23.14
N TYR A 314 -6.11 6.10 -23.25
CA TYR A 314 -4.76 6.69 -23.25
C TYR A 314 -4.12 6.66 -21.86
N CYS A 315 -4.91 6.75 -20.79
CA CYS A 315 -4.40 6.59 -19.43
C CYS A 315 -3.94 5.15 -19.20
N VAL A 316 -4.74 4.16 -19.63
CA VAL A 316 -4.36 2.74 -19.57
C VAL A 316 -3.08 2.49 -20.37
N GLY A 317 -2.99 3.04 -21.60
CA GLY A 317 -1.80 2.92 -22.43
C GLY A 317 -0.54 3.50 -21.78
N LEU A 318 -0.64 4.66 -21.12
CA LEU A 318 0.50 5.23 -20.40
C LEU A 318 0.92 4.37 -19.20
N VAL A 319 -0.02 3.85 -18.43
CA VAL A 319 0.27 2.96 -17.29
C VAL A 319 0.93 1.66 -17.76
N LEU A 320 0.45 1.07 -18.85
CA LEU A 320 1.07 -0.11 -19.46
C LEU A 320 2.48 0.19 -20.00
N LEU A 321 2.72 1.41 -20.52
CA LEU A 321 4.04 1.86 -20.95
C LEU A 321 4.99 1.98 -19.75
N ILE A 322 4.53 2.50 -18.61
CA ILE A 322 5.30 2.51 -17.35
C ILE A 322 5.54 1.08 -16.86
N ALA A 323 4.58 0.18 -17.03
CA ALA A 323 4.73 -1.23 -16.67
C ALA A 323 5.81 -1.97 -17.47
N LEU A 324 6.25 -1.43 -18.62
CA LEU A 324 7.44 -1.92 -19.33
C LEU A 324 8.73 -1.79 -18.51
N LEU A 325 8.75 -0.98 -17.45
CA LEU A 325 9.86 -0.97 -16.49
C LEU A 325 10.07 -2.35 -15.83
N ALA A 326 9.09 -3.25 -15.86
CA ALA A 326 9.28 -4.64 -15.44
C ALA A 326 10.37 -5.37 -16.24
N PHE A 327 10.68 -4.94 -17.48
CA PHE A 327 11.79 -5.49 -18.28
C PHE A 327 13.18 -5.22 -17.68
N LEU A 328 13.31 -4.32 -16.69
CA LEU A 328 14.56 -4.12 -15.98
C LEU A 328 15.07 -5.41 -15.30
N GLN A 329 14.17 -6.35 -14.98
CA GLN A 329 14.51 -7.66 -14.39
C GLN A 329 15.12 -8.65 -15.39
N VAL A 330 15.19 -8.29 -16.68
CA VAL A 330 15.86 -9.11 -17.70
C VAL A 330 17.37 -8.84 -17.69
N SER A 331 17.76 -7.59 -17.42
CA SER A 331 19.17 -7.18 -17.36
C SER A 331 19.72 -7.15 -15.93
N ASN A 332 18.86 -7.18 -14.92
CA ASN A 332 19.19 -7.23 -13.50
C ASN A 332 18.39 -8.36 -12.85
N SER A 333 18.75 -8.81 -11.65
CA SER A 333 17.90 -9.77 -10.97
C SER A 333 16.52 -9.21 -10.58
N ALA A 334 15.50 -10.07 -10.56
CA ALA A 334 14.16 -9.72 -10.10
C ALA A 334 14.19 -9.13 -8.69
N SER A 335 15.02 -9.69 -7.79
CA SER A 335 15.21 -9.21 -6.42
C SER A 335 15.72 -7.77 -6.34
N VAL A 336 16.66 -7.37 -7.20
CA VAL A 336 17.20 -5.99 -7.25
C VAL A 336 16.13 -5.02 -7.75
N VAL A 337 15.43 -5.39 -8.82
CA VAL A 337 14.40 -4.54 -9.44
C VAL A 337 13.19 -4.36 -8.52
N LEU A 338 12.77 -5.43 -7.82
CA LEU A 338 11.75 -5.34 -6.77
C LEU A 338 12.15 -4.32 -5.70
N ASN A 339 13.41 -4.31 -5.28
CA ASN A 339 13.88 -3.36 -4.28
C ASN A 339 13.89 -1.91 -4.77
N TRP A 340 14.25 -1.68 -6.03
CA TRP A 340 14.13 -0.35 -6.63
C TRP A 340 12.68 0.14 -6.61
N PHE A 341 11.72 -0.69 -7.02
CA PHE A 341 10.31 -0.33 -6.97
C PHE A 341 9.79 -0.15 -5.55
N ILE A 342 10.16 -1.03 -4.61
CA ILE A 342 9.82 -0.87 -3.18
C ILE A 342 10.29 0.48 -2.67
N ASN A 343 11.55 0.87 -2.95
CA ASN A 343 12.10 2.13 -2.46
C ASN A 343 11.35 3.35 -3.03
N LEU A 344 11.03 3.34 -4.32
CA LEU A 344 10.27 4.41 -4.96
C LEU A 344 8.84 4.50 -4.41
N VAL A 345 8.14 3.37 -4.32
CA VAL A 345 6.78 3.30 -3.78
C VAL A 345 6.75 3.73 -2.32
N THR A 346 7.73 3.32 -1.52
CA THR A 346 7.86 3.74 -0.10
C THR A 346 8.03 5.25 0.01
N ALA A 347 8.91 5.85 -0.80
CA ALA A 347 9.13 7.29 -0.81
C ALA A 347 7.84 8.05 -1.18
N SER A 348 7.14 7.61 -2.23
CA SER A 348 5.85 8.21 -2.61
C SER A 348 4.76 8.03 -1.56
N GLN A 349 4.67 6.87 -0.93
CA GLN A 349 3.68 6.58 0.12
C GLN A 349 3.90 7.48 1.34
N LEU A 350 5.15 7.64 1.78
CA LEU A 350 5.50 8.52 2.89
C LEU A 350 5.17 9.98 2.58
N ILE A 351 5.40 10.44 1.34
CA ILE A 351 4.98 11.77 0.87
C ILE A 351 3.46 11.91 0.90
N ASN A 352 2.69 10.92 0.44
CA ASN A 352 1.22 10.95 0.51
C ASN A 352 0.74 11.07 1.95
N PHE A 353 1.34 10.32 2.87
CA PHE A 353 1.04 10.42 4.30
C PHE A 353 1.40 11.79 4.90
N SER A 354 2.52 12.39 4.49
CA SER A 354 2.87 13.76 4.86
C SER A 354 1.85 14.78 4.30
N VAL A 355 1.37 14.60 3.07
CA VAL A 355 0.33 15.44 2.45
C VAL A 355 -0.99 15.36 3.24
N VAL A 356 -1.43 14.15 3.59
CA VAL A 356 -2.66 13.92 4.34
C VAL A 356 -2.58 14.56 5.73
N THR A 357 -1.50 14.29 6.47
CA THR A 357 -1.32 14.84 7.83
C THR A 357 -1.20 16.36 7.81
N PHE A 358 -0.46 16.92 6.85
CA PHE A 358 -0.36 18.37 6.69
C PHE A 358 -1.72 19.00 6.36
N SER A 359 -2.48 18.41 5.43
CA SER A 359 -3.83 18.86 5.08
C SER A 359 -4.77 18.83 6.29
N TYR A 360 -4.68 17.79 7.13
CA TYR A 360 -5.43 17.70 8.38
C TYR A 360 -5.07 18.83 9.36
N THR A 361 -3.78 19.18 9.51
CA THR A 361 -3.39 20.30 10.38
C THR A 361 -3.98 21.64 9.90
N ARG A 362 -4.13 21.83 8.58
CA ARG A 362 -4.76 23.03 8.00
C ARG A 362 -6.28 23.01 8.18
N PHE A 363 -6.93 21.88 7.92
CA PHE A 363 -8.35 21.68 8.19
C PHE A 363 -8.69 22.00 9.65
N ARG A 364 -7.92 21.48 10.59
CA ARG A 364 -8.14 21.75 12.01
C ARG A 364 -7.93 23.22 12.39
N LYS A 365 -6.91 23.88 11.82
CA LYS A 365 -6.71 25.32 12.02
C LYS A 365 -7.91 26.12 11.49
N ALA A 366 -8.46 25.74 10.34
CA ALA A 366 -9.66 26.37 9.79
C ALA A 366 -10.88 26.20 10.71
N LEU A 367 -11.12 25.00 11.25
CA LEU A 367 -12.23 24.78 12.21
C LEU A 367 -12.14 25.70 13.43
N ILE A 368 -10.94 25.85 14.00
CA ILE A 368 -10.70 26.71 15.16
C ILE A 368 -10.93 28.18 14.79
N THR A 369 -10.35 28.64 13.68
CA THR A 369 -10.46 30.04 13.23
C THR A 369 -11.90 30.41 12.86
N GLN A 370 -12.66 29.49 12.28
CA GLN A 370 -14.05 29.71 11.86
C GLN A 370 -15.08 29.38 12.95
N ASN A 371 -14.64 29.13 14.19
CA ASN A 371 -15.48 28.78 15.33
C ASN A 371 -16.41 27.57 15.11
N VAL A 372 -15.97 26.59 14.31
CA VAL A 372 -16.68 25.31 14.14
C VAL A 372 -16.21 24.36 15.24
N PRO A 373 -17.06 24.04 16.23
CA PRO A 373 -16.64 23.19 17.34
C PRO A 373 -16.38 21.79 16.83
N ARG A 374 -15.27 21.17 17.26
CA ARG A 374 -14.92 19.80 16.84
C ARG A 374 -16.02 18.78 17.17
N SER A 375 -16.82 19.04 18.21
CA SER A 375 -18.00 18.24 18.60
C SER A 375 -19.09 18.20 17.54
N SER A 376 -19.11 19.11 16.57
CA SER A 376 -20.06 19.06 15.47
C SER A 376 -19.64 18.10 14.34
N LEU A 377 -18.43 17.54 14.38
CA LEU A 377 -17.96 16.61 13.36
C LEU A 377 -18.62 15.23 13.54
N PRO A 378 -19.10 14.57 12.47
CA PRO A 378 -19.75 13.26 12.57
C PRO A 378 -18.80 12.15 13.07
N TYR A 379 -17.49 12.34 12.88
CA TYR A 379 -16.46 11.45 13.40
C TYR A 379 -15.32 12.26 14.02
N GLN A 380 -14.86 11.82 15.19
CA GLN A 380 -13.81 12.49 15.94
C GLN A 380 -12.65 11.55 16.24
N SER A 381 -11.46 11.98 15.84
CA SER A 381 -10.24 11.25 16.12
C SER A 381 -9.71 11.45 17.54
N LEU A 382 -9.13 10.41 18.14
CA LEU A 382 -8.52 10.51 19.47
C LEU A 382 -7.09 11.06 19.37
N GLY A 383 -6.68 11.91 20.33
CA GLY A 383 -5.30 12.38 20.47
C GLY A 383 -4.87 13.55 19.58
N GLN A 384 -5.80 14.15 18.81
CA GLN A 384 -5.47 15.32 18.00
C GLN A 384 -5.28 16.57 18.87
N PRO A 385 -4.32 17.47 18.55
CA PRO A 385 -3.58 17.55 17.28
C PRO A 385 -2.16 16.97 17.37
N TYR A 386 -1.72 16.61 18.59
CA TYR A 386 -0.37 16.12 18.86
C TYR A 386 -0.03 14.92 17.99
N VAL A 387 -1.02 14.05 17.81
CA VAL A 387 -0.95 12.86 16.99
C VAL A 387 -0.68 13.23 15.51
N ALA A 388 -1.43 14.14 14.90
CA ALA A 388 -1.15 14.60 13.52
C ALA A 388 0.24 15.23 13.35
N TYR A 389 0.73 16.03 14.32
CA TYR A 389 2.07 16.60 14.25
C TYR A 389 3.17 15.54 14.35
N ALA A 390 3.01 14.56 15.25
CA ALA A 390 3.95 13.46 15.38
C ALA A 390 4.02 12.64 14.07
N ALA A 391 2.88 12.31 13.46
CA ALA A 391 2.86 11.57 12.20
C ALA A 391 3.46 12.37 11.02
N LEU A 392 3.22 13.69 10.96
CA LEU A 392 3.85 14.54 9.95
C LEU A 392 5.38 14.49 10.08
N VAL A 393 5.90 14.71 11.30
CA VAL A 393 7.36 14.66 11.54
C VAL A 393 7.93 13.28 11.23
N CYS A 394 7.28 12.20 11.70
CA CYS A 394 7.74 10.84 11.44
C CYS A 394 7.76 10.50 9.95
N THR A 395 6.71 10.84 9.20
CA THR A 395 6.63 10.52 7.76
C THR A 395 7.65 11.32 6.94
N VAL A 396 7.85 12.59 7.26
CA VAL A 396 8.87 13.43 6.62
C VAL A 396 10.28 12.91 6.93
N VAL A 397 10.60 12.64 8.20
CA VAL A 397 11.91 12.12 8.58
C VAL A 397 12.17 10.76 7.91
N MET A 398 11.19 9.86 7.92
CA MET A 398 11.31 8.54 7.29
C MET A 398 11.48 8.62 5.77
N ALA A 399 10.90 9.63 5.10
CA ALA A 399 11.10 9.82 3.67
C ALA A 399 12.58 10.08 3.36
N PHE A 400 13.25 10.94 4.13
CA PHE A 400 14.68 11.22 3.93
C PHE A 400 15.59 10.09 4.43
N VAL A 401 15.23 9.46 5.56
CA VAL A 401 16.01 8.35 6.12
C VAL A 401 15.87 7.08 5.28
N GLY A 402 14.79 6.91 4.51
CA GLY A 402 14.48 5.70 3.75
C GLY A 402 15.60 5.18 2.83
N GLY A 403 16.41 6.09 2.28
CA GLY A 403 17.55 5.76 1.40
C GLY A 403 18.92 5.85 2.09
N TYR A 404 19.00 5.77 3.43
CA TYR A 404 20.26 5.98 4.16
C TYR A 404 21.37 4.98 3.79
N GLU A 405 20.98 3.78 3.33
CA GLU A 405 21.90 2.69 3.00
C GLU A 405 22.90 3.07 1.91
N VAL A 406 22.49 3.94 0.98
CA VAL A 406 23.33 4.45 -0.12
C VAL A 406 24.49 5.30 0.38
N PHE A 407 24.35 5.92 1.56
CA PHE A 407 25.38 6.77 2.16
C PHE A 407 26.35 6.00 3.05
N LEU A 408 26.20 4.67 3.17
CA LEU A 408 27.15 3.86 3.91
C LEU A 408 28.46 3.67 3.11
N PRO A 409 29.63 3.62 3.77
CA PRO A 409 30.92 3.42 3.09
C PRO A 409 30.91 2.17 2.20
N GLY A 410 31.21 2.33 0.91
CA GLY A 410 31.28 1.24 -0.06
C GLY A 410 29.94 0.72 -0.60
N LYS A 411 28.82 1.42 -0.32
CA LYS A 411 27.45 1.03 -0.74
C LYS A 411 26.79 2.03 -1.69
N TRP A 412 27.60 2.89 -2.31
CA TRP A 412 27.09 3.84 -3.30
C TRP A 412 26.57 3.10 -4.55
N ASP A 413 25.27 3.19 -4.78
CA ASP A 413 24.61 2.64 -5.95
C ASP A 413 23.68 3.70 -6.56
N VAL A 414 23.97 4.08 -7.82
CA VAL A 414 23.26 5.17 -8.50
C VAL A 414 21.78 4.84 -8.74
N PRO A 415 21.41 3.64 -9.25
CA PRO A 415 20.00 3.24 -9.33
C PRO A 415 19.28 3.32 -7.99
N THR A 416 19.83 2.74 -6.92
CA THR A 416 19.19 2.76 -5.60
C THR A 416 19.02 4.18 -5.06
N PHE A 417 20.00 5.07 -5.28
CA PHE A 417 19.86 6.49 -4.95
C PHE A 417 18.69 7.13 -5.71
N LEU A 418 18.65 6.96 -7.03
CA LEU A 418 17.59 7.53 -7.87
C LEU A 418 16.22 7.02 -7.43
N PHE A 419 16.01 5.70 -7.33
CA PHE A 419 14.72 5.16 -6.94
C PHE A 419 14.28 5.57 -5.53
N SER A 420 15.21 5.74 -4.59
CA SER A 420 14.89 6.13 -3.21
C SER A 420 14.57 7.63 -3.05
N TYR A 421 15.19 8.51 -3.83
CA TYR A 421 15.05 9.97 -3.65
C TYR A 421 14.33 10.70 -4.79
N THR A 422 14.03 10.04 -5.91
CA THR A 422 13.36 10.68 -7.06
C THR A 422 12.07 11.36 -6.66
N MET A 423 11.19 10.69 -5.91
CA MET A 423 9.88 11.25 -5.58
C MET A 423 9.97 12.40 -4.57
N ILE A 424 11.01 12.41 -3.72
CA ILE A 424 11.32 13.50 -2.81
C ILE A 424 11.74 14.76 -3.57
N GLY A 425 12.41 14.61 -4.73
CA GLY A 425 12.76 15.72 -5.62
C GLY A 425 11.61 16.13 -6.56
N VAL A 426 10.91 15.16 -7.15
CA VAL A 426 9.81 15.40 -8.11
C VAL A 426 8.64 16.13 -7.45
N PHE A 427 8.27 15.79 -6.22
CA PHE A 427 7.14 16.42 -5.54
C PHE A 427 7.31 17.95 -5.38
N PRO A 428 8.43 18.48 -4.82
CA PRO A 428 8.71 19.91 -4.81
C PRO A 428 8.79 20.53 -6.21
N ILE A 429 9.36 19.85 -7.20
CA ILE A 429 9.46 20.37 -8.57
C ILE A 429 8.05 20.61 -9.16
N ILE A 430 7.13 19.65 -8.99
CA ILE A 430 5.75 19.81 -9.45
C ILE A 430 5.05 20.92 -8.67
N PHE A 431 5.22 20.95 -7.34
CA PHE A 431 4.63 21.96 -6.47
C PHE A 431 5.07 23.38 -6.85
N PHE A 432 6.39 23.64 -6.88
CA PHE A 432 6.93 24.94 -7.21
C PHE A 432 6.73 25.30 -8.69
N GLY A 433 6.84 24.33 -9.60
CA GLY A 433 6.58 24.54 -11.03
C GLY A 433 5.15 25.01 -11.29
N TRP A 434 4.16 24.34 -10.69
CA TRP A 434 2.76 24.76 -10.80
C TRP A 434 2.53 26.13 -10.14
N LYS A 435 3.11 26.33 -8.96
CA LYS A 435 2.98 27.56 -8.20
C LYS A 435 3.57 28.77 -8.93
N LEU A 436 4.70 28.63 -9.60
CA LEU A 436 5.32 29.71 -10.37
C LEU A 436 4.53 30.04 -11.64
N TRP A 437 3.96 29.04 -12.31
CA TRP A 437 3.20 29.24 -13.53
C TRP A 437 1.81 29.82 -13.27
N HIS A 438 1.07 29.24 -12.32
CA HIS A 438 -0.32 29.64 -12.01
C HIS A 438 -0.43 30.66 -10.87
N LYS A 439 0.70 31.06 -10.26
CA LYS A 439 0.79 32.05 -9.18
C LYS A 439 -0.16 31.74 -8.02
N THR A 440 -0.33 30.47 -7.68
CA THR A 440 -1.23 30.03 -6.62
C THR A 440 -0.69 30.42 -5.24
N GLN A 441 -1.58 30.70 -4.30
CA GLN A 441 -1.22 31.09 -2.94
C GLN A 441 -1.68 30.03 -1.95
N ILE A 442 -0.90 29.86 -0.88
CA ILE A 442 -1.31 29.02 0.25
C ILE A 442 -2.50 29.73 0.91
N ARG A 443 -3.66 29.07 0.95
CA ARG A 443 -4.88 29.66 1.51
C ARG A 443 -4.69 29.94 2.99
N LYS A 444 -5.13 31.10 3.47
CA LYS A 444 -5.13 31.39 4.90
C LYS A 444 -6.21 30.58 5.62
N PRO A 445 -6.06 30.26 6.92
CA PRO A 445 -7.06 29.45 7.64
C PRO A 445 -8.49 30.01 7.57
N GLU A 446 -8.63 31.33 7.48
CA GLU A 446 -9.91 32.05 7.38
C GLU A 446 -10.58 31.85 6.01
N GLU A 447 -9.77 31.67 4.95
CA GLU A 447 -10.21 31.53 3.56
C GLU A 447 -10.43 30.06 3.15
N ILE A 448 -10.11 29.10 4.04
CA ILE A 448 -10.31 27.68 3.77
C ILE A 448 -11.81 27.39 3.70
N ASP A 449 -12.25 26.84 2.57
CA ASP A 449 -13.64 26.47 2.36
C ASP A 449 -13.98 25.16 3.10
N LEU A 450 -14.77 25.27 4.16
CA LEU A 450 -15.34 24.15 4.91
C LEU A 450 -16.79 23.83 4.55
N LYS A 451 -17.48 24.70 3.79
CA LYS A 451 -18.95 24.65 3.64
C LYS A 451 -19.42 24.08 2.31
N THR A 452 -18.71 24.34 1.20
CA THR A 452 -19.18 23.93 -0.13
C THR A 452 -19.34 22.41 -0.23
N GLY A 453 -20.52 21.96 -0.62
CA GLY A 453 -20.90 20.53 -0.71
C GLY A 453 -21.42 19.93 0.58
N LEU A 454 -21.35 20.64 1.72
CA LEU A 454 -21.84 20.13 3.01
C LEU A 454 -23.37 20.02 3.03
N ASP A 455 -24.06 21.02 2.48
CA ASP A 455 -25.54 21.09 2.48
C ASP A 455 -26.17 19.90 1.72
N GLU A 456 -25.61 19.53 0.56
CA GLU A 456 -26.06 18.38 -0.24
C GLU A 456 -25.93 17.07 0.55
N ILE A 457 -24.85 16.92 1.31
CA ILE A 457 -24.59 15.73 2.13
C ILE A 457 -25.51 15.69 3.35
N GLU A 458 -25.75 16.84 3.99
CA GLU A 458 -26.69 16.93 5.11
C GLU A 458 -28.13 16.66 4.68
N GLU A 459 -28.53 17.13 3.50
CA GLU A 459 -29.84 16.83 2.92
C GLU A 459 -29.98 15.34 2.58
N TYR A 460 -28.95 14.75 1.96
CA TYR A 460 -28.90 13.32 1.70
C TYR A 460 -29.03 12.51 3.00
N GLU A 461 -28.30 12.88 4.05
CA GLU A 461 -28.33 12.20 5.35
C GLU A 461 -29.70 12.29 6.03
N ARG A 462 -30.39 13.44 5.94
CA ARG A 462 -31.74 13.62 6.48
C ARG A 462 -32.80 12.80 5.76
N ASN A 463 -32.65 12.64 4.44
CA ASN A 463 -33.62 11.94 3.59
C ASN A 463 -33.33 10.44 3.42
N HIS A 464 -32.16 9.97 3.86
CA HIS A 464 -31.77 8.57 3.71
C HIS A 464 -32.55 7.65 4.66
N VAL A 465 -33.40 6.80 4.08
CA VAL A 465 -34.11 5.73 4.80
C VAL A 465 -33.28 4.44 4.75
N PRO A 466 -32.88 3.86 5.89
CA PRO A 466 -32.08 2.64 5.88
C PRO A 466 -32.90 1.48 5.33
N LEU A 467 -32.42 0.85 4.25
CA LEU A 467 -32.99 -0.39 3.75
C LEU A 467 -32.70 -1.52 4.76
N PRO A 468 -33.70 -2.27 5.25
CA PRO A 468 -33.46 -3.37 6.17
C PRO A 468 -32.67 -4.48 5.45
N ALA A 469 -31.67 -5.05 6.15
CA ALA A 469 -30.89 -6.17 5.65
C ALA A 469 -31.81 -7.33 5.26
N SER A 470 -31.82 -7.71 3.98
CA SER A 470 -32.82 -8.61 3.42
C SER A 470 -32.58 -10.08 3.75
N ASN A 471 -31.35 -10.50 4.09
CA ASN A 471 -30.98 -11.92 4.25
C ASN A 471 -30.04 -12.21 5.45
N ILE A 472 -30.03 -13.47 5.91
CA ILE A 472 -29.09 -13.94 6.95
C ILE A 472 -27.63 -13.82 6.48
N PHE A 473 -27.38 -14.06 5.18
CA PHE A 473 -26.06 -13.88 4.58
C PHE A 473 -25.65 -12.40 4.53
N SER A 474 -26.58 -11.48 4.24
CA SER A 474 -26.27 -10.04 4.29
C SER A 474 -26.03 -9.60 5.73
N ARG A 475 -26.76 -10.14 6.72
CA ARG A 475 -26.47 -9.88 8.14
C ARG A 475 -25.13 -10.44 8.61
N PHE A 476 -24.73 -11.61 8.12
CA PHE A 476 -23.43 -12.20 8.42
C PHE A 476 -22.30 -11.45 7.71
N ALA A 477 -22.53 -11.03 6.47
CA ALA A 477 -21.62 -10.17 5.72
C ALA A 477 -21.49 -8.80 6.38
N ASP A 478 -22.57 -8.17 6.82
CA ASP A 478 -22.56 -6.92 7.59
C ASP A 478 -21.85 -7.11 8.94
N TRP A 479 -21.97 -8.29 9.57
CA TRP A 479 -21.24 -8.58 10.80
C TRP A 479 -19.73 -8.80 10.57
N ILE A 480 -19.34 -9.41 9.45
CA ILE A 480 -17.93 -9.64 9.07
C ILE A 480 -17.28 -8.39 8.46
N PHE A 481 -18.02 -7.61 7.66
CA PHE A 481 -17.54 -6.53 6.81
C PHE A 481 -17.95 -5.12 7.29
N GLY A 482 -18.93 -4.99 8.21
CA GLY A 482 -19.22 -3.77 9.00
C GLY A 482 -20.63 -3.18 8.89
#